data_AF-A0A645E3A0-F1
#
_entry.id   AF-A0A645E3A0-F1
#
_cell.length_a   1.000
_cell.length_b   1.000
_cell.length_c   1.000
_cell.angle_alpha   90.00
_cell.angle_beta   90.00
_cell.angle_gamma   90.00
#
_symmetry.space_group_name_H-M   'P 1'
#
loop_
_entity.id
_entity.type
_entity.pdbx_description
1 polymer ?
#
loop_
_entity_poly.entity_id
_entity_poly.type
_entity_poly.pdbx_seq_one_letter_code
_entity_poly.pdbx_strand_id
1 'polypeptide(L)'
;MKSILRLVALSFILLLLFLGFSLSVFFVLGTLQDRAHRAFLDKNEEVLTLSRTVSQLNVLSSTMLRSSSTELIPDYRNAMALLDQQIEQVRLIPEVDADLDAILRRLAYFNDYQRILLNDSSLIPFETFTYIRDSVIQHQMAVDELVLGIYRLSSETFSAYENRLGTIEYSFWLLLIASIFMIVLTGTRYARRIGLQIKQIQHAAHRLSERDWATADIPSSGFLELDELATGMNKMKREILLSIQKLHAQAEKEKELGEKLIESEKRDKLLMQAQLSAHRA
;
A
#
# COMPACT_ATOMS: atom_id res chain seq x y z
N MET A 1 -5.91 -14.19 33.16
CA MET A 1 -5.11 -13.10 32.54
C MET A 1 -4.14 -13.67 31.50
N LYS A 2 -4.65 -14.14 30.34
CA LYS A 2 -3.78 -14.62 29.25
C LYS A 2 -3.21 -13.42 28.50
N SER A 3 -1.92 -13.16 28.74
CA SER A 3 -0.90 -12.55 27.87
C SER A 3 -1.30 -11.27 27.10
N ILE A 4 -1.01 -10.12 27.72
CA ILE A 4 -0.92 -8.81 27.04
C ILE A 4 0.04 -8.90 25.84
N LEU A 5 1.08 -9.74 25.89
CA LEU A 5 2.02 -9.96 24.79
C LEU A 5 1.35 -10.55 23.54
N ARG A 6 0.42 -11.51 23.70
CA ARG A 6 -0.39 -12.04 22.59
C ARG A 6 -1.29 -10.97 21.98
N LEU A 7 -1.85 -10.09 22.82
CA LEU A 7 -2.69 -8.98 22.39
C LEU A 7 -1.88 -7.96 21.57
N VAL A 8 -0.65 -7.67 21.99
CA VAL A 8 0.29 -6.82 21.25
C VAL A 8 0.72 -7.47 19.93
N ALA A 9 1.13 -8.74 19.96
CA ALA A 9 1.52 -9.46 18.75
C ALA A 9 0.37 -9.53 17.75
N LEU A 10 -0.86 -9.79 18.21
CA LEU A 10 -2.05 -9.84 17.38
C LEU A 10 -2.39 -8.45 16.81
N SER A 11 -2.25 -7.37 17.58
CA SER A 11 -2.42 -6.00 17.06
C SER A 11 -1.39 -5.65 15.99
N PHE A 12 -0.15 -6.11 16.13
CA PHE A 12 0.92 -5.86 15.16
C PHE A 12 0.70 -6.65 13.87
N ILE A 13 0.29 -7.91 13.98
CA ILE A 13 -0.08 -8.75 12.82
C ILE A 13 -1.26 -8.11 12.07
N LEU A 14 -2.28 -7.62 12.80
CA LEU A 14 -3.45 -7.00 12.20
C LEU A 14 -3.11 -5.69 11.48
N LEU A 15 -2.20 -4.89 12.04
CA LEU A 15 -1.65 -3.70 11.39
C LEU A 15 -0.84 -4.02 10.13
N LEU A 16 -0.04 -5.09 10.14
CA LEU A 16 0.70 -5.54 8.96
C LEU A 16 -0.22 -6.08 7.86
N LEU A 17 -1.26 -6.83 8.22
CA LEU A 17 -2.29 -7.26 7.28
C LEU A 17 -3.04 -6.07 6.68
N PHE A 18 -3.36 -5.06 7.49
CA PHE A 18 -3.96 -3.82 7.02
C PHE A 18 -3.04 -3.08 6.04
N LEU A 19 -1.74 -3.02 6.31
CA LEU A 19 -0.75 -2.41 5.41
C LEU A 19 -0.66 -3.18 4.08
N GLY A 20 -0.64 -4.52 4.13
CA GLY A 20 -0.62 -5.38 2.94
C GLY A 20 -1.89 -5.25 2.09
N PHE A 21 -3.06 -5.27 2.75
CA PHE A 21 -4.33 -4.95 2.09
C PHE A 21 -4.27 -3.55 1.48
N SER A 22 -3.65 -2.61 2.19
CA SER A 22 -3.59 -1.24 1.72
C SER A 22 -2.81 -1.15 0.39
N LEU A 23 -1.61 -1.71 0.37
CA LEU A 23 -0.79 -1.80 -0.85
C LEU A 23 -1.51 -2.49 -2.02
N SER A 24 -2.32 -3.52 -1.75
CA SER A 24 -3.06 -4.22 -2.80
C SER A 24 -4.13 -3.33 -3.45
N VAL A 25 -4.87 -2.54 -2.66
CA VAL A 25 -5.89 -1.62 -3.18
C VAL A 25 -5.21 -0.51 -3.99
N PHE A 26 -4.06 0.00 -3.55
CA PHE A 26 -3.28 0.98 -4.33
C PHE A 26 -2.92 0.44 -5.72
N PHE A 27 -2.42 -0.80 -5.80
CA PHE A 27 -2.11 -1.41 -7.10
C PHE A 27 -3.35 -1.54 -7.98
N VAL A 28 -4.48 -1.96 -7.41
CA VAL A 28 -5.76 -2.05 -8.14
C VAL A 28 -6.19 -0.68 -8.67
N LEU A 29 -6.13 0.38 -7.86
CA LEU A 29 -6.46 1.74 -8.28
C LEU A 29 -5.58 2.21 -9.46
N GLY A 30 -4.27 1.95 -9.40
CA GLY A 30 -3.36 2.25 -10.51
C GLY A 30 -3.75 1.53 -11.80
N THR A 31 -4.07 0.23 -11.73
CA THR A 31 -4.52 -0.51 -12.92
C THR A 31 -5.85 0.00 -13.48
N LEU A 32 -6.76 0.49 -12.62
CA LEU A 32 -8.03 1.06 -13.04
C LEU A 32 -7.82 2.41 -13.74
N GLN A 33 -6.90 3.24 -13.26
CA GLN A 33 -6.54 4.51 -13.90
C GLN A 33 -5.92 4.27 -15.29
N ASP A 34 -4.97 3.35 -15.41
CA ASP A 34 -4.33 3.00 -16.68
C ASP A 34 -5.33 2.46 -17.71
N ARG A 35 -6.31 1.66 -17.26
CA ARG A 35 -7.38 1.15 -18.13
C ARG A 35 -8.28 2.27 -18.62
N ALA A 36 -8.68 3.17 -17.73
CA ALA A 36 -9.51 4.32 -18.11
C ALA A 36 -8.78 5.26 -19.07
N HIS A 37 -7.49 5.51 -18.84
CA HIS A 37 -6.67 6.36 -19.72
C HIS A 37 -6.52 5.74 -21.12
N ARG A 38 -6.25 4.43 -21.20
CA ARG A 38 -6.22 3.72 -22.48
C ARG A 38 -7.56 3.76 -23.21
N ALA A 39 -8.67 3.49 -22.50
CA ALA A 39 -10.00 3.57 -23.08
C ALA A 39 -10.32 4.99 -23.60
N PHE A 40 -9.86 6.04 -22.91
CA PHE A 40 -9.96 7.42 -23.40
C PHE A 40 -9.16 7.64 -24.69
N LEU A 41 -7.92 7.16 -24.76
CA LEU A 41 -7.09 7.29 -25.95
C LEU A 41 -7.64 6.49 -27.15
N ASP A 42 -8.04 5.25 -26.93
CA ASP A 42 -8.55 4.35 -27.98
C ASP A 42 -9.80 4.95 -28.64
N LYS A 43 -10.76 5.45 -27.84
CA LYS A 43 -11.96 6.14 -28.36
C LYS A 43 -11.61 7.36 -29.21
N ASN A 44 -10.68 8.20 -28.76
CA ASN A 44 -10.31 9.39 -29.50
C ASN A 44 -9.53 9.05 -30.77
N GLU A 45 -8.71 8.00 -30.75
CA GLU A 45 -8.03 7.51 -31.95
C GLU A 45 -9.02 6.98 -32.98
N GLU A 46 -10.09 6.26 -32.58
CA GLU A 46 -11.15 5.82 -33.50
C GLU A 46 -11.74 7.00 -34.30
N VAL A 47 -12.07 8.11 -33.64
CA VAL A 47 -12.60 9.31 -34.32
C VAL A 47 -11.52 10.01 -35.17
N LEU A 48 -10.27 10.04 -34.72
CA LEU A 48 -9.16 10.59 -35.50
C LEU A 48 -8.92 9.80 -36.79
N THR A 49 -9.11 8.47 -36.79
CA THR A 49 -8.99 7.68 -38.02
C THR A 49 -10.04 8.07 -39.05
N LEU A 50 -11.26 8.43 -38.62
CA LEU A 50 -12.32 8.95 -39.47
C LEU A 50 -11.89 10.28 -40.12
N SER A 51 -11.33 11.21 -39.33
CA SER A 51 -10.79 12.48 -39.86
C SER A 51 -9.65 12.27 -40.87
N ARG A 52 -8.74 11.33 -40.62
CA ARG A 52 -7.67 10.98 -41.58
C ARG A 52 -8.23 10.46 -42.90
N THR A 53 -9.27 9.62 -42.87
CA THR A 53 -9.92 9.10 -44.09
C THR A 53 -10.60 10.22 -44.89
N VAL A 54 -11.29 11.16 -44.23
CA VAL A 54 -11.88 12.32 -44.93
C VAL A 54 -10.81 13.24 -45.50
N SER A 55 -9.70 13.45 -44.79
CA SER A 55 -8.54 14.17 -45.33
C SER A 55 -7.94 13.45 -46.55
N GLN A 56 -7.90 12.12 -46.57
CA GLN A 56 -7.47 11.36 -47.74
C GLN A 56 -8.45 11.55 -48.93
N LEU A 57 -9.76 11.49 -48.69
CA LEU A 57 -10.78 11.80 -49.69
C LEU A 57 -10.61 13.22 -50.25
N ASN A 58 -10.19 14.18 -49.42
CA ASN A 58 -9.93 15.56 -49.85
C ASN A 58 -8.74 15.64 -50.81
N VAL A 59 -7.65 14.94 -50.50
CA VAL A 59 -6.46 14.85 -51.36
C VAL A 59 -6.80 14.18 -52.70
N LEU A 60 -7.53 13.06 -52.66
CA LEU A 60 -7.94 12.32 -53.85
C LEU A 60 -8.87 13.16 -54.72
N SER A 61 -9.93 13.75 -54.15
CA SER A 61 -10.88 14.61 -54.89
C SER A 61 -10.21 15.87 -55.48
N SER A 62 -9.31 16.51 -54.73
CA SER A 62 -8.54 17.65 -55.25
C SER A 62 -7.59 17.26 -56.37
N THR A 63 -7.07 16.03 -56.37
CA THR A 63 -6.19 15.54 -57.43
C THR A 63 -6.99 15.14 -58.66
N MET A 64 -8.13 14.46 -58.49
CA MET A 64 -9.09 14.17 -59.56
C MET A 64 -9.57 15.45 -60.24
N LEU A 65 -9.89 16.50 -59.48
CA LEU A 65 -10.29 17.80 -60.03
C LEU A 65 -9.18 18.46 -60.86
N ARG A 66 -7.93 18.40 -60.39
CA ARG A 66 -6.77 19.01 -61.09
C ARG A 66 -6.39 18.26 -62.36
N SER A 67 -6.42 16.93 -62.33
CA SER A 67 -6.03 16.11 -63.48
C SER A 67 -7.19 15.82 -64.44
N SER A 68 -8.43 16.06 -64.01
CA SER A 68 -9.65 15.63 -64.72
C SER A 68 -9.63 14.14 -65.11
N SER A 69 -8.92 13.32 -64.32
CA SER A 69 -8.70 11.89 -64.58
C SER A 69 -9.57 11.04 -63.67
N THR A 70 -10.09 9.95 -64.24
CA THR A 70 -10.88 8.93 -63.55
C THR A 70 -10.02 7.84 -62.90
N GLU A 71 -8.70 7.87 -63.08
CA GLU A 71 -7.76 6.84 -62.60
C GLU A 71 -7.79 6.65 -61.07
N LEU A 72 -8.07 7.71 -60.31
CA LEU A 72 -8.10 7.67 -58.83
C LEU A 72 -9.48 7.30 -58.26
N ILE A 73 -10.49 7.07 -59.10
CA ILE A 73 -11.84 6.67 -58.64
C ILE A 73 -11.83 5.37 -57.83
N PRO A 74 -11.07 4.31 -58.21
CA PRO A 74 -10.98 3.10 -57.40
C PRO A 74 -10.46 3.37 -55.98
N ASP A 75 -9.41 4.17 -55.84
CA ASP A 75 -8.84 4.54 -54.54
C ASP A 75 -9.82 5.39 -53.72
N TYR A 76 -10.52 6.32 -54.38
CA TYR A 76 -11.57 7.11 -53.75
C TYR A 76 -12.70 6.21 -53.23
N ARG A 77 -13.15 5.24 -54.02
CA ARG A 77 -14.19 4.26 -53.61
C ARG A 77 -13.74 3.39 -52.44
N ASN A 78 -12.47 2.98 -52.41
CA ASN A 78 -11.92 2.22 -51.29
C ASN A 78 -11.90 3.05 -49.99
N ALA A 79 -11.48 4.32 -50.07
CA ALA A 79 -11.53 5.23 -48.93
C ALA A 79 -12.97 5.51 -48.45
N MET A 80 -13.93 5.63 -49.37
CA MET A 80 -15.36 5.72 -49.03
C MET A 80 -15.85 4.46 -48.29
N ALA A 81 -15.51 3.26 -48.75
CA ALA A 81 -15.91 2.03 -48.07
C ALA A 81 -15.31 1.92 -46.66
N LEU A 82 -14.06 2.35 -46.48
CA LEU A 82 -13.43 2.44 -45.16
C LEU A 82 -14.14 3.45 -44.25
N LEU A 83 -14.55 4.60 -44.81
CA LEU A 83 -15.28 5.63 -44.08
C LEU A 83 -16.61 5.10 -43.54
N ASP A 84 -17.36 4.31 -44.32
CA ASP A 84 -18.62 3.69 -43.84
C ASP A 84 -18.39 2.77 -42.63
N GLN A 85 -17.33 1.96 -42.69
CA GLN A 85 -16.97 1.10 -41.56
C GLN A 85 -16.61 1.93 -40.32
N GLN A 86 -15.85 3.00 -40.48
CA GLN A 86 -15.44 3.88 -39.39
C GLN A 86 -16.63 4.64 -38.79
N ILE A 87 -17.59 5.07 -39.60
CA ILE A 87 -18.83 5.71 -39.12
C ILE A 87 -19.58 4.77 -38.19
N GLU A 88 -19.75 3.50 -38.57
CA GLU A 88 -20.44 2.52 -37.72
C GLU A 88 -19.65 2.20 -36.44
N GLN A 89 -18.33 2.19 -36.49
CA GLN A 89 -17.49 2.03 -35.28
C GLN A 89 -17.65 3.22 -34.33
N VAL A 90 -17.56 4.45 -34.84
CA VAL A 90 -17.70 5.67 -34.04
C VAL A 90 -19.10 5.76 -33.41
N ARG A 91 -20.15 5.30 -34.10
CA ARG A 91 -21.52 5.24 -33.54
C ARG A 91 -21.64 4.36 -32.29
N LEU A 92 -20.74 3.40 -32.09
CA LEU A 92 -20.75 2.52 -30.91
C LEU A 92 -20.12 3.19 -29.68
N ILE A 93 -19.48 4.36 -29.85
CA ILE A 93 -18.89 5.10 -28.74
C ILE A 93 -20.04 5.62 -27.85
N PRO A 94 -20.05 5.30 -26.53
CA PRO A 94 -21.15 5.66 -25.63
C PRO A 94 -21.45 7.16 -25.53
N GLU A 95 -20.45 8.01 -25.77
CA GLU A 95 -20.54 9.46 -25.74
C GLU A 95 -21.22 10.07 -26.98
N VAL A 96 -21.54 9.28 -28.02
CA VAL A 96 -22.27 9.77 -29.19
C VAL A 96 -23.73 10.02 -28.83
N ASP A 97 -24.08 11.29 -28.71
CA ASP A 97 -25.45 11.75 -28.52
C ASP A 97 -26.19 11.98 -29.85
N ALA A 98 -27.42 12.48 -29.77
CA ALA A 98 -28.26 12.68 -30.95
C ALA A 98 -27.67 13.71 -31.96
N ASP A 99 -26.93 14.70 -31.46
CA ASP A 99 -26.35 15.78 -32.27
C ASP A 99 -25.12 15.24 -33.01
N LEU A 100 -24.25 14.50 -32.32
CA LEU A 100 -23.10 13.83 -32.94
C LEU A 100 -23.53 12.73 -33.92
N ASP A 101 -24.58 11.98 -33.61
CA ASP A 101 -25.16 10.99 -34.53
C ASP A 101 -25.80 11.65 -35.77
N ALA A 102 -26.31 12.88 -35.67
CA ALA A 102 -26.78 13.62 -36.83
C ALA A 102 -25.63 13.93 -37.81
N ILE A 103 -24.44 14.26 -37.29
CA ILE A 103 -23.23 14.45 -38.10
C ILE A 103 -22.83 13.14 -38.79
N LEU A 104 -22.82 12.01 -38.06
CA LEU A 104 -22.51 10.69 -38.61
C LEU A 104 -23.50 10.24 -39.69
N ARG A 105 -24.81 10.49 -39.49
CA ARG A 105 -25.84 10.24 -40.51
C ARG A 105 -25.62 11.09 -41.76
N ARG A 106 -25.28 12.38 -41.60
CA ARG A 106 -24.98 13.25 -42.74
C ARG A 106 -23.77 12.74 -43.53
N LEU A 107 -22.72 12.29 -42.85
CA LEU A 107 -21.54 11.69 -43.49
C LEU A 107 -21.88 10.41 -44.26
N ALA A 108 -22.72 9.53 -43.70
CA ALA A 108 -23.16 8.31 -44.38
C ALA A 108 -23.97 8.61 -45.65
N TYR A 109 -24.96 9.51 -45.56
CA TYR A 109 -25.77 9.91 -46.73
C TYR A 109 -24.92 10.56 -47.82
N PHE A 110 -23.91 11.34 -47.42
CA PHE A 110 -22.96 11.90 -48.35
C PHE A 110 -22.18 10.80 -49.09
N ASN A 111 -21.65 9.82 -48.36
CA ASN A 111 -20.87 8.73 -48.93
C ASN A 111 -21.69 7.91 -49.94
N ASP A 112 -22.95 7.64 -49.63
CA ASP A 112 -23.89 7.00 -50.54
C ASP A 112 -24.13 7.81 -51.81
N TYR A 113 -24.33 9.12 -51.68
CA TYR A 113 -24.55 9.99 -52.82
C TYR A 113 -23.32 10.09 -53.74
N GLN A 114 -22.11 10.15 -53.16
CA GLN A 114 -20.85 10.12 -53.91
C GLN A 114 -20.68 8.82 -54.71
N ARG A 115 -21.06 7.68 -54.12
CA ARG A 115 -21.04 6.38 -54.79
C ARG A 115 -21.99 6.35 -55.99
N ILE A 116 -23.16 6.96 -55.89
CA ILE A 116 -24.10 7.09 -57.01
C ILE A 116 -23.49 7.93 -58.13
N LEU A 117 -22.95 9.12 -57.81
CA LEU A 117 -22.34 10.03 -58.79
C LEU A 117 -21.18 9.38 -59.56
N LEU A 118 -20.43 8.50 -58.90
CA LEU A 118 -19.27 7.84 -59.49
C LEU A 118 -19.61 6.52 -60.20
N ASN A 119 -20.83 5.98 -60.05
CA ASN A 119 -21.22 4.68 -60.61
C ASN A 119 -21.70 4.74 -62.07
N ASP A 120 -22.25 5.86 -62.53
CA ASP A 120 -22.62 6.05 -63.93
C ASP A 120 -21.39 6.44 -64.77
N SER A 121 -20.94 5.56 -65.67
CA SER A 121 -19.80 5.83 -66.57
C SER A 121 -20.24 5.83 -68.03
N SER A 122 -19.93 6.88 -68.80
CA SER A 122 -18.71 6.86 -69.63
C SER A 122 -18.01 8.22 -69.76
N LEU A 123 -18.61 9.31 -69.26
CA LEU A 123 -18.02 10.64 -69.17
C LEU A 123 -18.52 11.30 -67.89
N ILE A 124 -17.66 11.42 -66.88
CA ILE A 124 -17.97 12.17 -65.66
C ILE A 124 -17.72 13.67 -65.97
N PRO A 125 -18.74 14.54 -65.89
CA PRO A 125 -18.58 15.97 -66.12
C PRO A 125 -17.58 16.60 -65.15
N PHE A 126 -16.91 17.67 -65.56
CA PHE A 126 -15.97 18.41 -64.72
C PHE A 126 -16.65 18.99 -63.46
N GLU A 127 -17.92 19.40 -63.61
CA GLU A 127 -18.78 19.89 -62.55
C GLU A 127 -18.97 18.85 -61.45
N THR A 128 -18.98 17.56 -61.79
CA THR A 128 -19.03 16.48 -60.82
C THR A 128 -17.78 16.51 -59.95
N PHE A 129 -16.57 16.56 -60.53
CA PHE A 129 -15.33 16.64 -59.73
C PHE A 129 -15.31 17.87 -58.80
N THR A 130 -15.85 19.00 -59.25
CA THR A 130 -15.96 20.21 -58.43
C THR A 130 -16.91 19.99 -57.25
N TYR A 131 -18.08 19.40 -57.51
CA TYR A 131 -19.06 19.05 -56.49
C TYR A 131 -18.50 18.06 -55.46
N ILE A 132 -17.80 17.01 -55.91
CA ILE A 132 -17.17 16.01 -55.04
C ILE A 132 -16.20 16.71 -54.09
N ARG A 133 -15.28 17.52 -54.62
CA ARG A 133 -14.26 18.23 -53.83
C ARG A 133 -14.87 19.21 -52.83
N ASP A 134 -15.80 20.06 -53.27
CA ASP A 134 -16.43 21.04 -52.39
C ASP A 134 -17.24 20.37 -51.27
N SER A 135 -17.89 19.26 -51.60
CA SER A 135 -18.63 18.49 -50.62
C SER A 135 -17.69 17.83 -49.60
N VAL A 136 -16.56 17.24 -50.02
CA VAL A 136 -15.57 16.67 -49.09
C VAL A 136 -15.03 17.73 -48.12
N ILE A 137 -14.80 18.97 -48.57
CA ILE A 137 -14.37 20.07 -47.70
C ILE A 137 -15.41 20.35 -46.60
N GLN A 138 -16.70 20.42 -46.94
CA GLN A 138 -17.76 20.62 -45.94
C GLN A 138 -17.85 19.47 -44.94
N HIS A 139 -17.58 18.25 -45.37
CA HIS A 139 -17.58 17.08 -44.50
C HIS A 139 -16.35 17.00 -43.61
N GLN A 140 -15.20 17.51 -44.06
CA GLN A 140 -14.03 17.69 -43.19
C GLN A 140 -14.39 18.61 -42.00
N MET A 141 -15.07 19.72 -42.25
CA MET A 141 -15.51 20.63 -41.16
C MET A 141 -16.45 19.92 -40.18
N ALA A 142 -17.40 19.11 -40.68
CA ALA A 142 -18.33 18.35 -39.85
C ALA A 142 -17.62 17.26 -39.03
N VAL A 143 -16.60 16.62 -39.60
CA VAL A 143 -15.78 15.63 -38.90
C VAL A 143 -14.90 16.29 -37.85
N ASP A 144 -14.35 17.47 -38.11
CA ASP A 144 -13.58 18.21 -37.11
C ASP A 144 -14.47 18.62 -35.92
N GLU A 145 -15.72 19.00 -36.17
CA GLU A 145 -16.73 19.24 -35.13
C GLU A 145 -17.02 17.96 -34.32
N LEU A 146 -17.18 16.81 -35.00
CA LEU A 146 -17.35 15.50 -34.35
C LEU A 146 -16.15 15.13 -33.47
N VAL A 147 -14.92 15.32 -33.95
CA VAL A 147 -13.68 15.08 -33.20
C VAL A 147 -13.66 15.93 -31.94
N LEU A 148 -13.93 17.24 -32.06
CA LEU A 148 -13.95 18.15 -30.91
C LEU A 148 -15.07 17.81 -29.93
N GLY A 149 -16.25 17.43 -30.43
CA GLY A 149 -17.40 17.02 -29.62
C GLY A 149 -17.11 15.78 -28.79
N ILE A 150 -16.61 14.71 -29.43
CA ILE A 150 -16.26 13.47 -28.74
C ILE A 150 -15.07 13.67 -27.80
N TYR A 151 -14.05 14.44 -28.19
CA TYR A 151 -12.93 14.76 -27.32
C TYR A 151 -13.39 15.51 -26.07
N ARG A 152 -14.27 16.51 -26.21
CA ARG A 152 -14.83 17.26 -25.08
C ARG A 152 -15.60 16.35 -24.13
N LEU A 153 -16.54 15.57 -24.64
CA LEU A 153 -17.36 14.68 -23.82
C LEU A 153 -16.53 13.59 -23.14
N SER A 154 -15.61 12.96 -23.89
CA SER A 154 -14.71 11.95 -23.34
C SER A 154 -13.71 12.52 -22.33
N SER A 155 -13.27 13.77 -22.50
CA SER A 155 -12.41 14.47 -21.55
C SER A 155 -13.16 14.82 -20.26
N GLU A 156 -14.41 15.29 -20.36
CA GLU A 156 -15.27 15.56 -19.20
C GLU A 156 -15.54 14.26 -18.41
N THR A 157 -15.86 13.15 -19.08
CA THR A 157 -16.09 11.86 -18.41
C THR A 157 -14.81 11.31 -17.79
N PHE A 158 -13.68 11.37 -18.51
CA PHE A 158 -12.38 10.93 -18.01
C PHE A 158 -11.92 11.77 -16.82
N SER A 159 -12.01 13.10 -16.88
CA SER A 159 -11.63 14.00 -15.79
C SER A 159 -12.49 13.78 -14.55
N ALA A 160 -13.81 13.58 -14.72
CA ALA A 160 -14.69 13.26 -13.60
C ALA A 160 -14.32 11.92 -12.94
N TYR A 161 -13.93 10.93 -13.72
CA TYR A 161 -13.45 9.64 -13.23
C TYR A 161 -12.10 9.75 -12.52
N GLU A 162 -11.15 10.46 -13.11
CA GLU A 162 -9.81 10.70 -12.55
C GLU A 162 -9.89 11.48 -11.23
N ASN A 163 -10.72 12.51 -11.15
CA ASN A 163 -10.93 13.26 -9.90
C ASN A 163 -11.51 12.38 -8.78
N ARG A 164 -12.44 11.47 -9.10
CA ARG A 164 -12.98 10.52 -8.13
C ARG A 164 -11.90 9.55 -7.66
N LEU A 165 -11.11 8.98 -8.58
CA LEU A 165 -10.00 8.11 -8.22
C LEU A 165 -8.95 8.83 -7.39
N GLY A 166 -8.56 10.05 -7.76
CA GLY A 166 -7.58 10.84 -7.03
C GLY A 166 -8.05 11.17 -5.60
N THR A 167 -9.35 11.41 -5.40
CA THR A 167 -9.91 11.61 -4.04
C THR A 167 -9.80 10.34 -3.19
N ILE A 168 -10.08 9.18 -3.79
CA ILE A 168 -9.94 7.88 -3.14
C ILE A 168 -8.48 7.61 -2.81
N GLU A 169 -7.58 7.84 -3.76
CA GLU A 169 -6.14 7.65 -3.60
C GLU A 169 -5.58 8.54 -2.49
N TYR A 170 -5.95 9.83 -2.47
CA TYR A 170 -5.54 10.76 -1.42
C TYR A 170 -6.00 10.31 -0.03
N SER A 171 -7.27 9.93 0.10
CA SER A 171 -7.83 9.41 1.35
C SER A 171 -7.08 8.16 1.82
N PHE A 172 -6.67 7.34 0.87
CA PHE A 172 -5.92 6.13 1.11
C PHE A 172 -4.48 6.40 1.56
N TRP A 173 -3.80 7.36 0.94
CA TRP A 173 -2.48 7.81 1.38
C TRP A 173 -2.51 8.34 2.81
N LEU A 174 -3.53 9.14 3.16
CA LEU A 174 -3.72 9.61 4.52
C LEU A 174 -3.92 8.45 5.51
N LEU A 175 -4.74 7.46 5.16
CA LEU A 175 -4.95 6.27 5.98
C LEU A 175 -3.67 5.45 6.15
N LEU A 176 -2.88 5.28 5.08
CA LEU A 176 -1.63 4.54 5.11
C LEU A 176 -0.59 5.25 5.98
N ILE A 177 -0.43 6.57 5.84
CA ILE A 177 0.47 7.38 6.68
C ILE A 177 0.04 7.31 8.15
N ALA A 178 -1.26 7.46 8.43
CA ALA A 178 -1.79 7.35 9.79
C ALA A 178 -1.53 5.96 10.39
N SER A 179 -1.67 4.91 9.58
CA SER A 179 -1.42 3.53 10.00
C SER A 179 0.06 3.28 10.32
N ILE A 180 0.97 3.75 9.46
CA ILE A 180 2.42 3.67 9.71
C ILE A 180 2.77 4.43 10.99
N PHE A 181 2.23 5.64 11.16
CA PHE A 181 2.46 6.43 12.37
C PHE A 181 1.98 5.70 13.63
N MET A 182 0.80 5.08 13.59
CA MET A 182 0.27 4.27 14.69
C MET A 182 1.14 3.04 14.98
N ILE A 183 1.67 2.35 13.96
CA ILE A 183 2.61 1.23 14.13
C ILE A 183 3.88 1.70 14.85
N VAL A 184 4.47 2.81 14.40
CA VAL A 184 5.71 3.35 14.99
C VAL A 184 5.48 3.79 16.43
N LEU A 185 4.40 4.53 16.70
CA LEU A 185 4.08 5.01 18.05
C LEU A 185 3.81 3.85 19.02
N THR A 186 3.07 2.85 18.57
CA THR A 186 2.76 1.67 19.38
C THR A 186 4.02 0.82 19.60
N GLY A 187 4.79 0.56 18.54
CA GLY A 187 6.04 -0.20 18.58
C GLY A 187 7.08 0.43 19.51
N THR A 188 7.29 1.74 19.42
CA THR A 188 8.24 2.46 20.29
C THR A 188 7.81 2.43 21.76
N ARG A 189 6.51 2.58 22.05
CA ARG A 189 5.99 2.49 23.42
C ARG A 189 6.23 1.11 24.04
N TYR A 190 5.98 0.04 23.28
CA TYR A 190 6.24 -1.33 23.74
C TYR A 190 7.73 -1.63 23.87
N ALA A 191 8.53 -1.28 22.86
CA ALA A 191 9.98 -1.48 22.88
C ALA A 191 10.64 -0.79 24.08
N ARG A 192 10.22 0.45 24.39
CA ARG A 192 10.73 1.18 25.56
C ARG A 192 10.37 0.48 26.87
N ARG A 193 9.12 0.02 27.01
CA ARG A 193 8.66 -0.63 28.25
C ARG A 193 9.33 -1.98 28.48
N ILE A 194 9.44 -2.80 27.43
CA ILE A 194 10.15 -4.09 27.46
C ILE A 194 11.65 -3.86 27.73
N GLY A 195 12.29 -2.95 27.01
CA GLY A 195 13.71 -2.66 27.16
C GLY A 195 14.07 -2.13 28.55
N LEU A 196 13.24 -1.25 29.13
CA LEU A 196 13.42 -0.79 30.51
C LEU A 196 13.34 -1.94 31.51
N GLN A 197 12.37 -2.84 31.36
CA GLN A 197 12.21 -3.97 32.26
C GLN A 197 13.38 -4.95 32.16
N ILE A 198 13.81 -5.29 30.94
CA ILE A 198 14.99 -6.16 30.72
C ILE A 198 16.22 -5.54 31.37
N LYS A 199 16.42 -4.22 31.23
CA LYS A 199 17.54 -3.51 31.85
C LYS A 199 17.46 -3.56 33.38
N GLN A 200 16.29 -3.43 33.98
CA GLN A 200 16.09 -3.57 35.43
C GLN A 200 16.41 -4.98 35.91
N ILE A 201 15.93 -6.01 35.20
CA ILE A 201 16.23 -7.41 35.48
C ILE A 201 17.74 -7.66 35.41
N GLN A 202 18.39 -7.20 34.35
CA GLN A 202 19.83 -7.35 34.17
C GLN A 202 20.63 -6.65 35.29
N HIS A 203 20.23 -5.43 35.67
CA HIS A 203 20.91 -4.68 36.73
C HIS A 203 20.75 -5.34 38.10
N ALA A 204 19.54 -5.80 38.43
CA ALA A 204 19.28 -6.54 39.65
C ALA A 204 20.06 -7.87 39.69
N ALA A 205 20.15 -8.59 38.58
CA ALA A 205 20.93 -9.82 38.49
C ALA A 205 22.43 -9.55 38.74
N HIS A 206 22.96 -8.46 38.18
CA HIS A 206 24.34 -8.06 38.39
C HIS A 206 24.62 -7.70 39.85
N ARG A 207 23.77 -6.88 40.49
CA ARG A 207 23.92 -6.53 41.92
C ARG A 207 23.84 -7.76 42.83
N LEU A 208 22.94 -8.69 42.53
CA LEU A 208 22.87 -9.97 43.25
C LEU A 208 24.15 -10.80 43.07
N SER A 209 24.74 -10.80 41.88
CA SER A 209 26.03 -11.49 41.63
C SER A 209 27.19 -10.88 42.41
N GLU A 210 27.16 -9.56 42.66
CA GLU A 210 28.11 -8.84 43.50
C GLU A 210 27.84 -9.00 45.01
N ARG A 211 26.88 -9.86 45.39
CA ARG A 211 26.43 -10.09 46.78
C ARG A 211 25.77 -8.87 47.43
N ASP A 212 25.28 -7.91 46.64
CA ASP A 212 24.43 -6.83 47.16
C ASP A 212 22.97 -7.29 47.27
N TRP A 213 22.67 -7.97 48.39
CA TRP A 213 21.35 -8.49 48.69
C TRP A 213 20.33 -7.42 49.12
N ALA A 214 20.78 -6.18 49.36
CA ALA A 214 19.91 -5.06 49.75
C ALA A 214 19.22 -4.39 48.54
N THR A 215 19.56 -4.81 47.32
CA THR A 215 18.91 -4.33 46.09
C THR A 215 17.39 -4.52 46.16
N ALA A 216 16.63 -3.52 45.72
CA ALA A 216 15.16 -3.58 45.70
C ALA A 216 14.64 -4.71 44.79
N ASP A 217 13.43 -5.20 45.10
CA ASP A 217 12.74 -6.19 44.25
C ASP A 217 12.41 -5.59 42.88
N ILE A 218 12.50 -6.42 41.83
CA ILE A 218 12.14 -6.00 40.47
C ILE A 218 10.61 -5.79 40.41
N PRO A 219 10.12 -4.60 40.00
CA PRO A 219 8.69 -4.31 39.93
C PRO A 219 8.00 -5.03 38.75
N SER A 220 6.67 -5.18 38.81
CA SER A 220 5.89 -5.71 37.68
C SER A 220 5.85 -4.72 36.52
N SER A 221 6.09 -5.25 35.32
CA SER A 221 6.07 -4.55 34.04
C SER A 221 4.70 -4.57 33.36
N GLY A 222 3.82 -5.50 33.75
CA GLY A 222 2.56 -5.78 33.09
C GLY A 222 2.69 -6.70 31.87
N PHE A 223 3.88 -7.21 31.56
CA PHE A 223 4.07 -8.29 30.59
C PHE A 223 4.23 -9.60 31.36
N LEU A 224 3.33 -10.55 31.12
CA LEU A 224 3.25 -11.80 31.87
C LEU A 224 4.61 -12.51 31.94
N GLU A 225 5.27 -12.63 30.79
CA GLU A 225 6.52 -13.36 30.64
C GLU A 225 7.69 -12.66 31.37
N LEU A 226 7.73 -11.32 31.36
CA LEU A 226 8.75 -10.56 32.08
C LEU A 226 8.46 -10.49 33.59
N ASP A 227 7.18 -10.50 33.96
CA ASP A 227 6.73 -10.49 35.36
C ASP A 227 6.98 -11.85 36.02
N GLU A 228 6.79 -12.95 35.31
CA GLU A 228 7.18 -14.29 35.75
C GLU A 228 8.69 -14.36 36.00
N LEU A 229 9.50 -13.79 35.10
CA LEU A 229 10.95 -13.75 35.24
C LEU A 229 11.40 -12.88 36.43
N ALA A 230 10.81 -11.69 36.58
CA ALA A 230 11.03 -10.81 37.73
C ALA A 230 10.65 -11.49 39.06
N THR A 231 9.50 -12.17 39.08
CA THR A 231 9.02 -12.91 40.26
C THR A 231 9.96 -14.06 40.63
N GLY A 232 10.41 -14.83 39.63
CA GLY A 232 11.38 -15.90 39.83
C GLY A 232 12.70 -15.38 40.42
N MET A 233 13.21 -14.25 39.91
CA MET A 233 14.42 -13.62 40.44
C MET A 233 14.26 -13.12 41.87
N ASN A 234 13.15 -12.43 42.17
CA ASN A 234 12.86 -11.95 43.52
C ASN A 234 12.69 -13.11 44.52
N LYS A 235 12.19 -14.27 44.07
CA LYS A 235 12.10 -15.48 44.89
C LYS A 235 13.49 -16.06 45.17
N MET A 236 14.35 -16.19 44.15
CA MET A 236 15.74 -16.65 44.32
C MET A 236 16.50 -15.76 45.32
N LYS A 237 16.38 -14.42 45.21
CA LYS A 237 16.98 -13.49 46.17
C LYS A 237 16.55 -13.81 47.61
N ARG A 238 15.25 -13.99 47.84
CA ARG A 238 14.70 -14.28 49.18
C ARG A 238 15.21 -15.61 49.73
N GLU A 239 15.27 -16.65 48.91
CA GLU A 239 15.76 -17.97 49.33
C GLU A 239 17.26 -17.96 49.66
N ILE A 240 18.06 -17.21 48.90
CA ILE A 240 19.49 -17.01 49.20
C ILE A 240 19.67 -16.26 50.52
N LEU A 241 18.93 -15.16 50.74
CA LEU A 241 18.97 -14.40 52.00
C LEU A 241 18.61 -15.25 53.22
N LEU A 242 17.54 -16.05 53.11
CA LEU A 242 17.14 -16.99 54.17
C LEU A 242 18.22 -18.04 54.44
N SER A 243 18.91 -18.52 53.40
CA SER A 243 19.99 -19.48 53.53
C SER A 243 21.22 -18.87 54.22
N ILE A 244 21.56 -17.62 53.87
CA ILE A 244 22.65 -16.86 54.52
C ILE A 244 22.33 -16.65 56.01
N GLN A 245 21.10 -16.26 56.36
CA GLN A 245 20.68 -16.08 57.76
C GLN A 245 20.76 -17.39 58.56
N LYS A 246 20.35 -18.52 57.97
CA LYS A 246 20.47 -19.84 58.61
C LYS A 246 21.93 -20.22 58.85
N LEU A 247 22.80 -20.00 57.87
CA LEU A 247 24.23 -20.25 58.00
C LEU A 247 24.87 -19.39 59.09
N HIS A 248 24.52 -18.10 59.17
CA HIS A 248 24.98 -17.23 60.25
C HIS A 248 24.51 -17.70 61.63
N ALA A 249 23.22 -18.02 61.78
CA ALA A 249 22.69 -18.51 63.04
C ALA A 249 23.32 -19.85 63.47
N GLN A 250 23.67 -20.71 62.51
CA GLN A 250 24.37 -21.96 62.79
C GLN A 250 25.83 -21.71 63.20
N ALA A 251 26.54 -20.82 62.49
CA ALA A 251 27.90 -20.44 62.84
C ALA A 251 27.99 -19.78 64.23
N GLU A 252 27.01 -18.95 64.60
CA GLU A 252 26.92 -18.33 65.94
C GLU A 252 26.78 -19.40 67.04
N LYS A 253 25.91 -20.40 66.82
CA LYS A 253 25.74 -21.53 67.75
C LYS A 253 26.99 -22.38 67.86
N GLU A 254 27.65 -22.69 66.75
CA GLU A 254 28.92 -23.45 66.76
C GLU A 254 30.01 -22.69 67.52
N LYS A 255 30.08 -21.37 67.35
CA LYS A 255 31.00 -20.52 68.12
C LYS A 255 30.69 -20.55 69.62
N GLU A 256 29.42 -20.42 70.02
CA GLU A 256 28.99 -20.48 71.42
C GLU A 256 29.29 -21.86 72.05
N LEU A 257 29.08 -22.94 71.30
CA LEU A 257 29.45 -24.30 71.70
C LEU A 257 30.97 -24.45 71.88
N GLY A 258 31.76 -23.91 70.96
CA GLY A 258 33.21 -23.88 71.05
C GLY A 258 33.71 -23.12 72.29
N GLU A 259 33.12 -21.96 72.57
CA GLU A 259 33.46 -21.15 73.75
C GLU A 259 33.13 -21.90 75.06
N LYS A 260 31.96 -22.57 75.13
CA LYS A 260 31.58 -23.41 76.27
C LYS A 260 32.50 -24.61 76.47
N LEU A 261 32.94 -25.26 75.39
CA LEU A 261 33.92 -26.35 75.47
C LEU A 261 35.25 -25.87 76.04
N ILE A 262 35.75 -24.72 75.58
CA ILE A 262 36.98 -24.10 76.09
C ILE A 262 36.84 -23.73 77.57
N GLU A 263 35.68 -23.20 77.99
CA GLU A 263 35.41 -22.87 79.39
C GLU A 263 35.35 -24.12 80.27
N SER A 264 34.72 -25.20 79.79
CA SER A 264 34.69 -26.50 80.45
C SER A 264 36.09 -27.07 80.64
N GLU A 265 36.91 -27.10 79.58
CA GLU A 265 38.29 -27.60 79.66
C GLU A 265 39.14 -26.79 80.64
N LYS A 266 38.93 -25.47 80.72
CA LYS A 266 39.60 -24.62 81.73
C LYS A 266 39.14 -24.96 83.15
N ARG A 267 37.85 -25.16 83.36
CA ARG A 267 37.29 -25.59 84.66
C ARG A 267 37.84 -26.94 85.09
N ASP A 268 37.90 -27.91 84.18
CA ASP A 268 38.43 -29.25 84.47
C ASP A 268 39.92 -29.20 84.84
N LYS A 269 40.72 -28.40 84.12
CA LYS A 269 42.13 -28.17 84.48
C LYS A 269 42.28 -27.51 85.85
N LEU A 270 41.44 -26.53 86.18
CA LEU A 270 41.45 -25.86 87.49
C LEU A 270 41.03 -26.81 88.62
N LEU A 271 40.02 -27.66 88.40
CA LEU A 271 39.60 -28.68 89.36
C LEU A 271 40.70 -29.73 89.58
N MET A 272 41.37 -30.16 88.52
CA MET A 272 42.50 -31.08 88.61
C MET A 272 43.67 -30.47 89.38
N GLN A 273 43.97 -29.18 89.15
CA GLN A 273 44.97 -28.45 89.94
C GLN A 273 44.56 -28.31 91.42
N ALA A 274 43.29 -28.02 91.70
CA ALA A 274 42.77 -27.94 93.06
C ALA A 274 42.87 -29.29 93.80
N GLN A 275 42.50 -30.40 93.15
CA GLN A 275 42.63 -31.75 93.71
C GLN A 275 44.09 -32.14 93.96
N LEU A 276 45.00 -31.84 93.03
CA LEU A 276 46.43 -32.07 93.21
C LEU A 276 47.03 -31.22 94.34
N SER A 277 46.51 -30.01 94.57
CA SER A 277 46.92 -29.17 95.69
C SER A 277 46.37 -29.68 97.03
N ALA A 278 45.14 -30.18 97.06
CA ALA A 278 44.52 -30.78 98.24
C ALA A 278 45.14 -32.13 98.63
N HIS A 279 45.71 -32.88 97.68
CA HIS A 279 46.49 -34.10 97.96
C HIS A 279 47.95 -33.83 98.35
N ARG A 280 48.41 -32.58 98.28
CA ARG A 280 49.76 -32.15 98.69
C ARG A 280 49.79 -31.36 100.01
N ALA A 281 48.61 -31.07 100.59
CA ALA A 281 48.45 -30.52 101.93
C ALA A 281 48.13 -31.65 102.92
#